data_AF-A0AAU4LH32-F1
#
_entry.id   AF-A0AAU4LH32-F1
#
_cell.length_a   1.000
_cell.length_b   1.000
_cell.length_c   1.000
_cell.angle_alpha   90.00
_cell.angle_beta   90.00
_cell.angle_gamma   90.00
#
_symmetry.space_group_name_H-M   'P 1'
#
loop_
_entity.id
_entity.type
_entity.pdbx_description
1 polymer ?
#
loop_
_entity_poly.entity_id
_entity_poly.type
_entity_poly.pdbx_seq_one_letter_code
_entity_poly.pdbx_strand_id
1 'polypeptide(L)'
;MSTPVTGMAAAAGPPANTARWSVDPDRAVLLIHDMQRYVLAPLPHSLRGELVHNTALLRAQCRVHGIPTAYTAADAFSHDFQTFLVPNAVAGFSLDGHRMALSYAARCCAMVITTKEALA
;
A
#
# COMPACT_ATOMS: atom_id res chain seq x y z
N MET A 1 -12.24 -5.76 24.20
CA MET A 1 -13.12 -5.30 23.10
C MET A 1 -12.53 -4.02 22.55
N SER A 2 -11.77 -4.11 21.46
CA SER A 2 -11.08 -2.96 20.87
C SER A 2 -12.05 -2.18 19.98
N THR A 3 -12.14 -0.88 20.20
CA THR A 3 -12.94 0.06 19.42
C THR A 3 -12.56 0.01 17.93
N PRO A 4 -13.52 0.00 16.99
CA PRO A 4 -13.22 0.08 15.57
C PRO A 4 -12.75 1.50 15.24
N VAL A 5 -11.56 1.60 14.64
CA VAL A 5 -10.94 2.89 14.28
C VAL A 5 -11.60 3.39 12.99
N THR A 6 -12.39 4.46 13.11
CA THR A 6 -12.91 5.22 11.96
C THR A 6 -11.78 6.05 11.36
N GLY A 7 -11.49 5.84 10.07
CA GLY A 7 -10.59 6.69 9.27
C GLY A 7 -9.09 6.45 9.53
N MET A 8 -8.51 5.43 8.90
CA MET A 8 -7.05 5.23 8.89
C MET A 8 -6.29 6.34 8.15
N ALA A 9 -6.98 7.16 7.35
CA ALA A 9 -6.41 8.28 6.62
C ALA A 9 -6.19 9.57 7.45
N ALA A 10 -6.54 9.59 8.75
CA ALA A 10 -6.30 10.77 9.60
C ALA A 10 -4.92 10.74 10.31
N ALA A 11 -3.98 9.90 9.87
CA ALA A 11 -2.62 9.91 10.37
C ALA A 11 -1.77 10.91 9.58
N ALA A 12 -0.84 11.58 10.27
CA ALA A 12 0.20 12.42 9.68
C ALA A 12 0.84 11.78 8.43
N GLY A 13 1.37 12.61 7.52
CA GLY A 13 1.98 12.17 6.27
C GLY A 13 2.98 11.02 6.41
N PRO A 14 3.35 10.35 5.30
CA PRO A 14 4.18 9.15 5.35
C PRO A 14 5.48 9.40 6.14
N PRO A 15 6.00 8.38 6.85
CA PRO A 15 7.25 8.51 7.57
C PRO A 15 8.41 8.81 6.62
N ALA A 16 9.49 9.39 7.12
CA ALA A 16 10.68 9.65 6.32
C ALA A 16 11.30 8.33 5.82
N ASN A 17 11.49 8.23 4.50
CA ASN A 17 12.14 7.08 3.87
C ASN A 17 13.67 7.17 3.97
N THR A 18 14.32 6.02 4.17
CA THR A 18 15.80 5.93 4.11
C THR A 18 16.28 5.80 2.67
N ALA A 19 15.58 5.01 1.85
CA ALA A 19 15.82 4.92 0.41
C ALA A 19 15.38 6.18 -0.32
N ARG A 20 16.04 6.48 -1.45
CA ARG A 20 15.80 7.65 -2.30
C ARG A 20 15.48 7.23 -3.75
N TRP A 21 14.61 6.23 -3.91
CA TRP A 21 14.17 5.75 -5.21
C TRP A 21 13.01 6.58 -5.76
N SER A 22 12.85 6.57 -7.07
CA SER A 22 11.70 7.11 -7.79
C SER A 22 11.02 5.98 -8.56
N VAL A 23 9.70 6.06 -8.73
CA VAL A 23 8.97 5.12 -9.57
C VAL A 23 9.33 5.38 -11.03
N ASP A 24 9.78 4.34 -11.73
CA ASP A 24 10.04 4.36 -13.16
C ASP A 24 9.02 3.42 -13.84
N PRO A 25 8.07 3.93 -14.64
CA PRO A 25 7.03 3.12 -15.26
C PRO A 25 7.56 1.95 -16.08
N ASP A 26 8.70 2.11 -16.75
CA ASP A 26 9.29 1.07 -17.61
C ASP A 26 9.92 -0.06 -16.80
N ARG A 27 10.07 0.13 -15.48
CA ARG A 27 10.72 -0.81 -14.56
C ARG A 27 9.83 -1.22 -13.39
N ALA A 28 8.59 -0.74 -13.34
CA ALA A 28 7.67 -0.96 -12.25
C ALA A 28 6.69 -2.11 -12.54
N VAL A 29 6.22 -2.74 -11.48
CA VAL A 29 5.03 -3.61 -11.48
C VAL A 29 4.16 -3.18 -10.30
N LEU A 30 2.86 -3.02 -10.53
CA LEU A 30 1.90 -2.83 -9.44
C LEU A 30 1.55 -4.20 -8.85
N LEU A 31 1.92 -4.44 -7.60
CA LEU A 31 1.49 -5.63 -6.86
C LEU A 31 0.26 -5.32 -6.00
N ILE A 32 -0.89 -5.90 -6.36
CA ILE A 32 -2.10 -5.86 -5.53
C ILE A 32 -2.07 -7.08 -4.60
N HIS A 33 -1.70 -6.85 -3.35
CA HIS A 33 -1.50 -7.92 -2.36
C HIS A 33 -2.77 -8.20 -1.54
N ASP A 34 -3.19 -9.46 -1.49
CA ASP A 34 -4.24 -10.00 -0.62
C ASP A 34 -5.58 -9.24 -0.59
N MET A 35 -5.98 -8.60 -1.70
CA MET A 35 -7.28 -7.91 -1.86
C MET A 35 -8.47 -8.87 -2.07
N GLN A 36 -8.40 -10.07 -1.50
CA GLN A 36 -9.44 -11.09 -1.60
C GLN A 36 -10.62 -10.78 -0.65
N ARG A 37 -11.85 -11.12 -1.05
CA ARG A 37 -13.06 -10.86 -0.25
C ARG A 37 -12.99 -11.41 1.17
N TYR A 38 -12.39 -12.59 1.35
CA TYR A 38 -12.19 -13.20 2.67
C TYR A 38 -11.27 -12.37 3.56
N VAL A 39 -10.14 -11.88 3.02
CA VAL A 39 -9.18 -11.02 3.73
C VAL A 39 -9.81 -9.68 4.11
N LEU A 40 -10.63 -9.11 3.21
CA LEU A 40 -11.26 -7.80 3.43
C LEU A 40 -12.54 -7.88 4.31
N ALA A 41 -13.12 -9.06 4.49
CA ALA A 41 -14.38 -9.27 5.21
C ALA A 41 -14.39 -8.75 6.67
N PRO A 42 -13.29 -8.83 7.44
CA PRO A 42 -13.24 -8.31 8.81
C PRO A 42 -13.15 -6.78 8.89
N LEU A 43 -12.79 -6.08 7.80
CA LEU A 43 -12.61 -4.63 7.82
C LEU A 43 -13.96 -3.88 7.91
N PRO A 44 -14.03 -2.74 8.63
CA PRO A 44 -15.19 -1.86 8.60
C PRO A 44 -15.57 -1.45 7.17
N HIS A 45 -16.87 -1.25 6.91
CA HIS A 45 -17.37 -0.97 5.56
C HIS A 45 -16.74 0.27 4.92
N SER A 46 -16.60 1.37 5.68
CA SER A 46 -15.98 2.61 5.22
C SER A 46 -14.51 2.42 4.84
N LEU A 47 -13.73 1.75 5.70
CA LEU A 47 -12.32 1.46 5.46
C LEU A 47 -12.12 0.53 4.26
N ARG A 48 -12.97 -0.49 4.12
CA ARG A 48 -12.96 -1.39 2.97
C ARG A 48 -13.26 -0.64 1.67
N GLY A 49 -14.25 0.25 1.69
CA GLY A 49 -14.63 1.07 0.54
C GLY A 49 -13.48 1.96 0.07
N GLU A 50 -12.84 2.66 1.00
CA GLU A 50 -11.69 3.52 0.72
C GLU A 50 -10.50 2.75 0.15
N LEU A 51 -10.16 1.61 0.76
CA LEU A 51 -9.07 0.74 0.30
C LEU A 51 -9.30 0.26 -1.14
N VAL A 52 -10.49 -0.28 -1.43
CA VAL A 52 -10.86 -0.76 -2.76
C VAL A 52 -10.84 0.38 -3.79
N HIS A 53 -11.32 1.56 -3.39
CA HIS A 53 -11.30 2.75 -4.25
C HIS A 53 -9.86 3.17 -4.62
N ASN A 54 -8.98 3.31 -3.63
CA ASN A 54 -7.59 3.72 -3.86
C ASN A 54 -6.82 2.68 -4.70
N THR A 55 -6.99 1.38 -4.41
CA THR A 55 -6.40 0.31 -5.23
C THR A 55 -6.90 0.35 -6.68
N ALA A 56 -8.19 0.65 -6.89
CA ALA A 56 -8.75 0.79 -8.22
C ALA A 56 -8.16 1.98 -8.99
N LEU A 57 -7.94 3.12 -8.32
CA LEU A 57 -7.28 4.29 -8.91
C LEU A 57 -5.84 3.98 -9.34
N LEU A 58 -5.05 3.36 -8.45
CA LEU A 58 -3.67 2.96 -8.75
C LEU A 58 -3.61 1.99 -9.94
N ARG A 59 -4.47 0.97 -9.95
CA ARG A 59 -4.56 0.01 -11.05
C ARG A 59 -4.92 0.70 -12.38
N ALA A 60 -5.88 1.63 -12.35
CA ALA A 60 -6.29 2.35 -13.55
C ALA A 60 -5.13 3.17 -14.13
N GLN A 61 -4.34 3.83 -13.28
CA GLN A 61 -3.19 4.62 -13.69
C GLN A 61 -2.04 3.75 -14.19
N CYS A 62 -1.69 2.67 -13.48
CA CYS A 62 -0.68 1.72 -13.96
C CYS A 62 -1.04 1.19 -15.35
N ARG A 63 -2.32 0.92 -15.62
CA ARG A 63 -2.78 0.53 -16.96
C ARG A 63 -2.56 1.62 -18.01
N VAL A 64 -2.80 2.90 -17.69
CA VAL A 64 -2.56 4.03 -18.60
C VAL A 64 -1.07 4.14 -18.95
N HIS A 65 -0.19 3.90 -17.97
CA HIS A 65 1.26 4.02 -18.12
C HIS A 65 1.94 2.71 -18.57
N GLY A 66 1.20 1.68 -18.94
CA GLY A 66 1.77 0.41 -19.40
C GLY A 66 2.42 -0.45 -18.31
N ILE A 67 2.27 -0.06 -17.04
CA ILE A 67 2.82 -0.75 -15.88
C ILE A 67 2.01 -2.05 -15.64
N PRO A 68 2.64 -3.24 -15.69
CA PRO A 68 1.95 -4.49 -15.42
C PRO A 68 1.37 -4.54 -14.00
N THR A 69 0.21 -5.20 -13.84
CA THR A 69 -0.39 -5.46 -12.53
C THR A 69 -0.29 -6.94 -12.20
N ALA A 70 0.33 -7.26 -11.06
CA ALA A 70 0.37 -8.59 -10.47
C ALA A 70 -0.57 -8.65 -9.26
N TYR A 71 -1.06 -9.85 -8.95
CA TYR A 71 -1.86 -10.13 -7.76
C TYR A 71 -1.14 -11.20 -6.93
N THR A 72 -0.82 -10.86 -5.68
CA THR A 72 -0.13 -11.69 -4.66
C THR A 72 1.15 -12.45 -5.07
N ALA A 73 2.28 -12.06 -4.46
CA ALA A 73 3.25 -12.99 -3.86
C ALA A 73 3.82 -12.29 -2.62
N ALA A 74 3.86 -12.98 -1.47
CA ALA A 74 4.46 -12.47 -0.24
C ALA A 74 6.00 -12.31 -0.32
N ASP A 75 6.61 -12.65 -1.46
CA ASP A 75 8.05 -12.79 -1.67
C ASP A 75 8.74 -11.63 -2.41
N ALA A 76 8.04 -10.54 -2.77
CA ALA A 76 8.59 -9.50 -3.65
C ALA A 76 9.90 -8.85 -3.12
N PHE A 77 10.06 -8.67 -1.80
CA PHE A 77 11.27 -8.07 -1.24
C PHE A 77 12.48 -9.03 -1.22
N SER A 78 12.26 -10.33 -1.02
CA SER A 78 13.34 -11.34 -0.95
C SER A 78 14.00 -11.63 -2.30
N HIS A 79 13.50 -11.02 -3.39
CA HIS A 79 13.91 -11.24 -4.77
C HIS A 79 14.55 -9.98 -5.41
N ASP A 80 15.17 -9.11 -4.61
CA ASP A 80 15.89 -7.89 -5.06
C ASP A 80 15.04 -6.82 -5.78
N PHE A 81 13.72 -6.82 -5.59
CA PHE A 81 12.86 -5.76 -6.12
C PHE A 81 12.82 -4.52 -5.20
N GLN A 82 12.95 -3.35 -5.81
CA GLN A 82 12.63 -2.08 -5.14
C GLN A 82 11.13 -2.02 -4.86
N THR A 83 10.76 -2.18 -3.59
CA THR A 83 9.36 -2.24 -3.17
C THR A 83 8.87 -0.87 -2.74
N PHE A 84 7.67 -0.49 -3.18
CA PHE A 84 6.98 0.74 -2.79
C PHE A 84 5.66 0.38 -2.11
N LEU A 85 5.43 0.92 -0.91
CA LEU A 85 4.27 0.66 -0.08
C LEU A 85 3.42 1.93 0.02
N VAL A 86 2.14 1.84 -0.36
CA VAL A 86 1.22 2.99 -0.34
C VAL A 86 0.30 2.87 0.88
N PRO A 87 0.44 3.70 1.94
CA PRO A 87 -0.25 3.53 3.22
C PRO A 87 -1.77 3.44 3.13
N ASN A 88 -2.40 4.28 2.30
CA ASN A 88 -3.85 4.30 2.14
C ASN A 88 -4.38 3.23 1.16
N ALA A 89 -3.50 2.36 0.67
CA ALA A 89 -3.83 1.18 -0.12
C ALA A 89 -3.44 -0.13 0.59
N VAL A 90 -3.11 -0.07 1.89
CA VAL A 90 -2.87 -1.24 2.74
C VAL A 90 -3.63 -1.11 4.05
N ALA A 91 -4.17 -2.21 4.58
CA ALA A 91 -4.93 -2.23 5.84
C ALA A 91 -4.22 -3.08 6.90
N GLY A 92 -4.42 -2.73 8.17
CA GLY A 92 -3.97 -3.51 9.33
C GLY A 92 -5.08 -3.65 10.36
N PHE A 93 -4.89 -4.56 11.32
CA PHE A 93 -5.91 -4.86 12.35
C PHE A 93 -5.98 -3.82 13.47
N SER A 94 -5.01 -2.92 13.57
CA SER A 94 -4.98 -1.81 14.51
C SER A 94 -4.19 -0.65 13.94
N LEU A 95 -4.46 0.57 14.41
CA LEU A 95 -3.73 1.76 13.99
C LEU A 95 -2.24 1.67 14.38
N ASP A 96 -1.95 1.20 15.59
CA ASP A 96 -0.58 1.04 16.06
C ASP A 96 0.15 -0.07 15.29
N GLY A 97 -0.53 -1.17 14.99
CA GLY A 97 0.01 -2.22 14.14
C GLY A 97 0.29 -1.74 12.72
N HIS A 98 -0.62 -0.94 12.15
CA HIS A 98 -0.44 -0.33 10.83
C HIS A 98 0.76 0.64 10.83
N ARG A 99 0.88 1.53 11.82
CA ARG A 99 2.03 2.43 11.96
C ARG A 99 3.34 1.68 12.14
N MET A 100 3.34 0.62 12.94
CA MET A 100 4.50 -0.24 13.14
C MET A 100 4.92 -0.91 11.83
N ALA A 101 3.96 -1.46 11.07
CA ALA A 101 4.21 -2.10 9.78
C ALA A 101 4.79 -1.11 8.76
N LEU A 102 4.22 0.09 8.64
CA LEU A 102 4.76 1.15 7.77
C LEU A 102 6.16 1.59 8.19
N SER A 103 6.39 1.77 9.50
CA SER A 103 7.69 2.19 10.01
C SER A 103 8.76 1.12 9.80
N TYR A 104 8.39 -0.16 9.96
CA TYR A 104 9.26 -1.29 9.63
C TYR A 104 9.56 -1.31 8.14
N ALA A 105 8.54 -1.22 7.29
CA ALA A 105 8.69 -1.21 5.84
C ALA A 105 9.63 -0.10 5.37
N ALA A 106 9.38 1.16 5.79
CA ALA A 106 10.19 2.34 5.45
C ALA A 106 11.68 2.21 5.82
N ARG A 107 11.99 1.44 6.87
CA ARG A 107 13.35 1.25 7.38
C ARG A 107 14.04 0.01 6.82
N CYS A 108 13.27 -1.01 6.46
CA CYS A 108 13.82 -2.35 6.22
C CYS A 108 13.63 -2.83 4.80
N CYS A 109 12.48 -2.58 4.17
CA CYS A 109 12.11 -3.34 2.97
C CYS A 109 11.29 -2.62 1.90
N ALA A 110 10.85 -1.39 2.11
CA ALA A 110 10.11 -0.64 1.09
C ALA A 110 10.23 0.89 1.28
N MET A 111 10.02 1.65 0.22
CA MET A 111 9.69 3.07 0.35
C MET A 111 8.21 3.24 0.63
N VAL A 112 7.86 3.97 1.69
CA VAL A 112 6.49 4.31 2.02
C VAL A 112 6.14 5.64 1.35
N ILE A 113 5.25 5.62 0.36
CA ILE A 113 4.92 6.80 -0.46
C ILE A 113 3.41 7.06 -0.49
N THR A 114 3.01 8.31 -0.68
CA THR A 114 1.60 8.66 -0.89
C THR A 114 1.10 8.17 -2.24
N THR A 115 -0.22 8.04 -2.39
CA THR A 115 -0.85 7.79 -3.70
C THR A 115 -0.44 8.85 -4.72
N LYS A 116 -0.31 10.12 -4.31
CA LYS A 116 0.09 11.21 -5.20
C LYS A 116 1.51 11.01 -5.75
N GLU A 117 2.45 10.62 -4.89
CA GLU A 117 3.85 10.36 -5.29
C GLU A 117 3.98 9.11 -6.16
N ALA A 118 3.14 8.10 -5.94
CA ALA A 118 3.10 6.90 -6.78
C ALA A 118 2.53 7.15 -8.19
N LEU A 119 1.84 8.28 -8.38
CA LEU A 119 1.14 8.64 -9.62
C LEU A 119 1.78 9.85 -10.35
N ALA A 120 2.87 10.39 -9.81
CA ALA A 120 3.62 11.49 -10.41
C ALA A 120 4.61 10.96 -11.44
#